data_AF-A0A2G4JJT7-F1
#
_entry.id   AF-A0A2G4JJT7-F1
#
_cell.length_a   1.000
_cell.length_b   1.000
_cell.length_c   1.000
_cell.angle_alpha   90.00
_cell.angle_beta   90.00
_cell.angle_gamma   90.00
#
_symmetry.space_group_name_H-M   'P 1'
#
loop_
_entity.id
_entity.type
_entity.pdbx_description
1 polymer ?
#
loop_
_entity_poly.entity_id
_entity_poly.type
_entity_poly.pdbx_seq_one_letter_code
_entity_poly.pdbx_strand_id
1 'polypeptide(L)'
;MKKIDLVFVAAILATAAALRLSAPWDDVLGSSRVNFLETDAWYHVRLVENQVRNFPHRVTVDPYAAPNGQYVAALAPASNPTPGGAPTSAAFLTSTDAGNGALAGRFQNLADWAGIPTSRFYSLCYSRERASEPWSPTYIYTEAYYQSMVSRLMVLGGQGVTPVNNTWLLRTQQRNDAARREFCEVSDAQSYATADEAKRAAAERGPEFVAVGRTPWQPAFPVSGVSGLREIQSFRESRTGGGIMET
;
A
#
# COMPACT_ATOMS: atom_id res chain seq x y z
N MET A 1 -48.14 20.42 1.02
CA MET A 1 -47.76 19.22 1.77
C MET A 1 -48.74 19.04 2.92
N LYS A 2 -49.42 17.90 3.01
CA LYS A 2 -50.29 17.58 4.15
C LYS A 2 -49.41 17.21 5.35
N LYS A 3 -49.90 17.42 6.58
CA LYS A 3 -49.16 17.06 7.81
C LYS A 3 -48.69 15.60 7.82
N ILE A 4 -49.49 14.71 7.23
CA ILE A 4 -49.18 13.28 7.14
C ILE A 4 -47.99 12.99 6.22
N ASP A 5 -47.83 13.76 5.14
CA ASP A 5 -46.68 13.62 4.23
C ASP A 5 -45.37 13.98 4.96
N LEU A 6 -45.41 14.99 5.83
CA LEU A 6 -44.27 15.42 6.63
C LEU A 6 -43.84 14.35 7.64
N VAL A 7 -44.81 13.64 8.24
CA VAL A 7 -44.54 12.50 9.13
C VAL A 7 -43.87 11.36 8.37
N PHE A 8 -44.36 11.02 7.17
CA PHE A 8 -43.74 9.98 6.35
C PHE A 8 -42.32 10.34 5.91
N VAL A 9 -42.08 11.58 5.46
CA VAL A 9 -40.73 12.04 5.09
C VAL A 9 -39.79 12.00 6.30
N ALA A 10 -40.24 12.46 7.47
CA ALA A 10 -39.44 12.41 8.69
C ALA A 10 -39.10 10.96 9.08
N ALA A 11 -40.06 10.03 8.99
CA ALA A 11 -39.83 8.62 9.28
C ALA A 11 -38.81 7.99 8.31
N ILE A 12 -38.91 8.29 7.01
CA ILE A 12 -37.96 7.80 5.99
C ILE A 12 -36.55 8.35 6.26
N LEU A 13 -36.42 9.65 6.54
CA LEU A 13 -35.12 10.28 6.83
C LEU A 13 -34.50 9.71 8.11
N ALA A 14 -35.29 9.54 9.17
CA ALA A 14 -34.82 8.96 10.43
C ALA A 14 -34.33 7.52 10.22
N THR A 15 -35.10 6.71 9.49
CA THR A 15 -34.72 5.33 9.16
C THR A 15 -33.43 5.30 8.33
N ALA A 16 -33.34 6.14 7.31
CA ALA A 16 -32.16 6.23 6.45
C ALA A 16 -30.91 6.71 7.21
N ALA A 17 -31.06 7.63 8.16
CA ALA A 17 -29.98 8.08 9.02
C ALA A 17 -29.53 6.98 9.98
N ALA A 18 -30.47 6.27 10.63
CA ALA A 18 -30.16 5.17 11.53
C ALA A 18 -29.40 4.04 10.81
N LEU A 19 -29.84 3.66 9.60
CA LEU A 19 -29.14 2.64 8.82
C LEU A 19 -27.72 3.07 8.42
N ARG A 20 -27.51 4.34 8.07
CA ARG A 20 -26.19 4.83 7.64
C ARG A 20 -25.22 5.13 8.77
N LEU A 21 -25.71 5.44 9.97
CA LEU A 21 -24.88 5.79 11.12
C LEU A 21 -24.62 4.58 12.00
N SER A 22 -25.65 3.80 12.32
CA SER A 22 -25.54 2.72 13.30
C SER A 22 -24.87 1.48 12.72
N ALA A 23 -25.13 1.13 11.45
CA ALA A 23 -24.57 -0.10 10.86
C ALA A 23 -23.03 -0.07 10.73
N PRO A 24 -22.38 1.01 10.26
CA PRO A 24 -20.92 1.06 10.16
C PRO A 24 -20.24 1.66 11.40
N TRP A 25 -20.96 1.91 12.50
CA TRP A 25 -20.44 2.70 13.62
C TRP A 25 -19.14 2.13 14.19
N ASP A 26 -19.13 0.83 14.50
CA ASP A 26 -17.96 0.17 15.08
C ASP A 26 -16.83 -0.01 14.06
N ASP A 27 -17.14 -0.12 12.76
CA ASP A 27 -16.13 -0.21 11.70
C ASP A 27 -15.40 1.13 11.46
N VAL A 28 -16.12 2.25 11.64
CA VAL A 28 -15.60 3.61 11.43
C VAL A 28 -14.96 4.18 12.70
N LEU A 29 -15.56 3.92 13.87
CA LEU A 29 -15.19 4.55 15.15
C LEU A 29 -14.73 3.56 16.22
N GLY A 30 -14.68 2.26 15.95
CA GLY A 30 -14.31 1.23 16.94
C GLY A 30 -12.82 1.09 17.22
N SER A 31 -11.96 1.92 16.61
CA SER A 31 -10.51 1.90 16.83
C SER A 31 -10.00 3.22 17.43
N SER A 32 -8.70 3.29 17.78
CA SER A 32 -8.06 4.54 18.23
C SER A 32 -7.98 5.61 17.14
N ARG A 33 -8.43 5.32 15.92
CA ARG A 33 -8.46 6.20 14.75
C ARG A 33 -9.81 6.11 14.06
N VAL A 34 -10.19 7.19 13.39
CA VAL A 34 -11.34 7.17 12.46
C VAL A 34 -10.94 6.39 11.22
N ASN A 35 -11.67 5.32 10.95
CA ASN A 35 -11.45 4.46 9.80
C ASN A 35 -12.40 4.86 8.67
N PHE A 36 -11.87 5.52 7.65
CA PHE A 36 -12.64 5.81 6.45
C PHE A 36 -12.80 4.51 5.64
N LEU A 37 -14.05 4.09 5.46
CA LEU A 37 -14.37 2.89 4.70
C LEU A 37 -14.02 3.11 3.23
N GLU A 38 -13.37 2.11 2.63
CA GLU A 38 -12.94 2.09 1.23
C GLU A 38 -11.79 3.06 0.88
N THR A 39 -11.17 2.81 -0.28
CA THR A 39 -10.03 3.60 -0.76
C THR A 39 -10.42 5.03 -1.18
N ASP A 40 -11.64 5.21 -1.67
CA ASP A 40 -12.12 6.50 -2.18
C ASP A 40 -12.31 7.54 -1.06
N ALA A 41 -12.82 7.12 0.09
CA ALA A 41 -12.98 8.03 1.23
C ALA A 41 -11.62 8.57 1.72
N TRP A 42 -10.59 7.72 1.78
CA TRP A 42 -9.22 8.14 2.10
C TRP A 42 -8.64 9.11 1.06
N TYR A 43 -8.95 8.93 -0.22
CA TYR A 43 -8.56 9.86 -1.27
C TYR A 43 -9.17 11.24 -1.03
N HIS A 44 -10.46 11.30 -0.73
CA HIS A 44 -11.16 12.55 -0.44
C HIS A 44 -10.65 13.27 0.82
N VAL A 45 -10.33 12.54 1.88
CA VAL A 45 -9.71 13.12 3.09
C VAL A 45 -8.44 13.88 2.74
N ARG A 46 -7.55 13.27 1.95
CA ARG A 46 -6.31 13.94 1.50
C ARG A 46 -6.58 15.19 0.68
N LEU A 47 -7.56 15.15 -0.23
CA LEU A 47 -7.93 16.33 -1.02
C LEU A 47 -8.45 17.47 -0.13
N VAL A 48 -9.29 17.15 0.86
CA VAL A 48 -9.82 18.12 1.83
C VAL A 48 -8.69 18.71 2.68
N GLU A 49 -7.79 17.89 3.20
CA GLU A 49 -6.63 18.38 3.96
C GLU A 49 -5.75 19.31 3.13
N ASN A 50 -5.50 18.95 1.87
CA ASN A 50 -4.75 19.78 0.95
C ASN A 50 -5.47 21.11 0.67
N GLN A 51 -6.80 21.07 0.49
CA GLN A 51 -7.62 22.26 0.26
C GLN A 51 -7.64 23.20 1.46
N VAL A 52 -7.69 22.67 2.68
CA VAL A 52 -7.66 23.46 3.92
C VAL A 52 -6.31 24.15 4.09
N ARG A 53 -5.20 23.46 3.80
CA ARG A 53 -3.84 24.03 3.94
C ARG A 53 -3.50 25.09 2.90
N ASN A 54 -4.06 24.95 1.69
CA ASN A 54 -3.72 25.81 0.55
C ASN A 54 -4.86 26.75 0.15
N PHE A 55 -5.88 26.89 1.00
CA PHE A 55 -7.02 27.77 0.72
C PHE A 55 -6.54 29.20 0.43
N PRO A 56 -7.03 29.86 -0.64
CA PRO A 56 -8.17 29.49 -1.50
C PRO A 56 -7.82 28.65 -2.74
N HIS A 57 -6.58 28.21 -2.90
CA HIS A 57 -6.13 27.48 -4.08
C HIS A 57 -6.52 26.00 -3.98
N ARG A 58 -6.98 25.43 -5.12
CA ARG A 58 -7.36 24.02 -5.23
C ARG A 58 -6.37 23.25 -6.08
N VAL A 59 -6.17 21.98 -5.76
CA VAL A 59 -5.40 21.06 -6.61
C VAL A 59 -6.26 20.66 -7.81
N THR A 60 -5.76 20.86 -9.02
CA THR A 60 -6.45 20.52 -10.28
C THR A 60 -5.95 19.22 -10.89
N VAL A 61 -4.71 18.84 -10.57
CA VAL A 61 -4.08 17.59 -10.99
C VAL A 61 -3.49 16.94 -9.76
N ASP A 62 -3.88 15.70 -9.52
CA ASP A 62 -3.36 14.89 -8.43
C ASP A 62 -2.29 13.92 -8.94
N PRO A 63 -1.01 14.22 -8.71
CA PRO A 63 0.08 13.36 -9.15
C PRO A 63 0.17 12.06 -8.33
N TYR A 64 -0.66 11.86 -7.30
CA TYR A 64 -0.61 10.64 -6.49
C TYR A 64 -1.71 9.63 -6.86
N ALA A 65 -2.62 10.00 -7.77
CA ALA A 65 -3.82 9.21 -8.04
C ALA A 65 -3.69 8.20 -9.20
N ALA A 66 -2.92 8.49 -10.25
CA ALA A 66 -2.72 7.61 -11.42
C ALA A 66 -1.42 7.94 -12.17
N PRO A 67 -0.76 7.02 -12.92
CA PRO A 67 0.58 7.20 -13.53
C PRO A 67 0.86 8.48 -14.35
N ASN A 68 -0.17 9.15 -14.87
CA ASN A 68 -0.04 10.42 -15.61
C ASN A 68 -0.63 11.62 -14.86
N GLY A 69 -0.85 11.45 -13.55
CA GLY A 69 -1.73 12.29 -12.74
C GLY A 69 -3.19 11.99 -13.04
N GLN A 70 -4.06 12.21 -12.05
CA GLN A 70 -5.50 12.24 -12.29
C GLN A 70 -5.97 13.69 -12.19
N TYR A 71 -6.74 14.14 -13.17
CA TYR A 71 -7.46 15.39 -13.02
C TYR A 71 -8.47 15.24 -11.89
N VAL A 72 -8.34 16.10 -10.87
CA VAL A 72 -9.33 16.14 -9.80
C VAL A 72 -10.56 16.81 -10.40
N ALA A 73 -11.62 16.04 -10.60
CA ALA A 73 -12.90 16.59 -11.03
C ALA A 73 -13.28 17.69 -10.04
N ALA A 74 -13.22 18.95 -10.48
CA ALA A 74 -13.60 20.07 -9.66
C ALA A 74 -15.07 19.87 -9.30
N LEU A 75 -15.37 19.76 -8.00
CA LEU A 75 -16.71 20.05 -7.50
C LEU A 75 -16.98 21.54 -7.76
N ALA A 76 -17.43 21.84 -8.97
CA ALA A 76 -18.03 23.11 -9.34
C ALA A 76 -19.43 22.80 -9.90
N PRO A 77 -20.46 23.59 -9.54
CA PRO A 77 -21.83 23.31 -9.93
C PRO A 77 -22.03 23.55 -11.43
N ALA A 78 -22.68 22.59 -12.08
CA ALA A 78 -23.36 22.66 -13.38
C ALA A 78 -22.59 23.16 -14.62
N SER A 79 -22.69 22.35 -15.68
CA SER A 79 -22.39 22.63 -17.10
C SER A 79 -20.91 22.70 -17.50
N ASN A 80 -20.37 21.60 -18.06
CA ASN A 80 -20.22 21.42 -19.51
C ASN A 80 -19.63 20.02 -19.80
N PRO A 81 -20.22 19.19 -20.69
CA PRO A 81 -19.63 17.90 -21.05
C PRO A 81 -18.65 18.12 -22.21
N THR A 82 -17.43 17.57 -22.09
CA THR A 82 -16.57 17.37 -23.26
C THR A 82 -16.38 15.87 -23.52
N PRO A 83 -16.46 15.44 -24.79
CA PRO A 83 -16.47 14.03 -25.17
C PRO A 83 -15.05 13.56 -25.45
N GLY A 84 -14.63 12.46 -24.83
CA GLY A 84 -13.36 11.84 -25.21
C GLY A 84 -12.84 10.83 -24.20
N GLY A 85 -13.32 9.59 -24.31
CA GLY A 85 -12.53 8.41 -23.95
C GLY A 85 -12.44 8.04 -22.47
N ALA A 86 -13.54 7.52 -21.91
CA ALA A 86 -13.42 6.36 -21.03
C ALA A 86 -13.58 5.11 -21.92
N PRO A 87 -12.69 4.11 -21.83
CA PRO A 87 -12.81 3.18 -20.71
C PRO A 87 -11.46 2.62 -20.23
N THR A 88 -10.96 3.09 -19.10
CA THR A 88 -9.97 2.32 -18.29
C THR A 88 -10.29 2.32 -16.80
N SER A 89 -11.28 3.10 -16.36
CA SER A 89 -11.66 3.27 -14.95
C SER A 89 -12.26 2.01 -14.30
N ALA A 90 -12.72 1.02 -15.09
CA ALA A 90 -13.39 -0.17 -14.55
C ALA A 90 -12.43 -1.30 -14.15
N ALA A 91 -11.21 -1.36 -14.72
CA ALA A 91 -10.25 -2.42 -14.40
C ALA A 91 -9.43 -2.12 -13.12
N PHE A 92 -9.43 -0.86 -12.66
CA PHE A 92 -8.78 -0.44 -11.42
C PHE A 92 -9.65 -0.67 -10.17
N LEU A 93 -10.96 -0.86 -10.34
CA LEU A 93 -11.94 -0.93 -9.26
C LEU A 93 -12.23 -2.34 -8.72
N THR A 94 -11.54 -3.38 -9.21
CA THR A 94 -11.84 -4.78 -8.80
C THR A 94 -10.66 -5.57 -8.24
N SER A 95 -9.54 -4.96 -7.85
CA SER A 95 -8.59 -5.67 -6.98
C SER A 95 -8.99 -5.50 -5.51
N THR A 96 -10.11 -6.12 -5.14
CA THR A 96 -10.32 -6.53 -3.74
C THR A 96 -9.32 -7.63 -3.39
N ASP A 97 -8.76 -7.50 -2.19
CA ASP A 97 -8.03 -8.49 -1.40
C ASP A 97 -6.58 -8.88 -1.77
N ALA A 98 -5.65 -8.27 -1.01
CA ALA A 98 -4.99 -9.06 0.02
C ALA A 98 -5.27 -8.39 1.37
N GLY A 99 -6.13 -8.99 2.20
CA GLY A 99 -6.60 -8.49 3.51
C GLY A 99 -5.54 -8.32 4.60
N ASN A 100 -4.31 -7.93 4.24
CA ASN A 100 -3.14 -7.87 5.11
C ASN A 100 -2.49 -6.48 5.14
N GLY A 101 -3.18 -5.43 4.65
CA GLY A 101 -2.63 -4.07 4.62
C GLY A 101 -1.39 -3.90 3.71
N ALA A 102 -1.23 -4.76 2.70
CA ALA A 102 -0.06 -4.76 1.85
C ALA A 102 -0.01 -3.51 0.94
N LEU A 103 1.09 -2.75 1.06
CA LEU A 103 1.46 -1.63 0.18
C LEU A 103 1.63 -2.02 -1.30
N ALA A 104 1.45 -3.29 -1.67
CA ALA A 104 1.79 -3.85 -2.98
C ALA A 104 1.15 -3.08 -4.16
N GLY A 105 -0.14 -2.75 -4.08
CA GLY A 105 -0.82 -2.01 -5.16
C GLY A 105 -0.37 -0.55 -5.29
N ARG A 106 0.01 0.11 -4.18
CA ARG A 106 0.43 1.52 -4.19
C ARG A 106 1.92 1.68 -4.49
N PHE A 107 2.72 0.70 -4.09
CA PHE A 107 4.15 0.65 -4.40
C PHE A 107 4.37 0.47 -5.91
N GLN A 108 3.55 -0.36 -6.57
CA GLN A 108 3.59 -0.56 -8.02
C GLN A 108 3.49 0.78 -8.76
N ASN A 109 2.49 1.59 -8.41
CA ASN A 109 2.29 2.89 -9.02
C ASN A 109 3.54 3.78 -8.89
N LEU A 110 4.12 3.89 -7.69
CA LEU A 110 5.32 4.72 -7.47
C LEU A 110 6.52 4.30 -8.31
N ALA A 111 6.71 2.99 -8.49
CA ALA A 111 7.77 2.47 -9.33
C ALA A 111 7.52 2.72 -10.82
N ASP A 112 6.26 2.57 -11.28
CA ASP A 112 5.85 2.89 -12.66
C ASP A 112 6.07 4.38 -12.97
N TRP A 113 5.69 5.27 -12.04
CA TRP A 113 5.97 6.71 -12.11
C TRP A 113 7.46 7.04 -12.23
N ALA A 114 8.31 6.29 -11.55
CA ALA A 114 9.76 6.46 -11.60
C ALA A 114 10.40 5.84 -12.86
N GLY A 115 9.62 5.17 -13.72
CA GLY A 115 10.13 4.41 -14.86
C GLY A 115 10.98 3.20 -14.44
N ILE A 116 10.76 2.67 -13.23
CA ILE A 116 11.52 1.55 -12.68
C ILE A 116 10.65 0.29 -12.73
N PRO A 117 11.10 -0.80 -13.37
CA PRO A 117 10.32 -2.03 -13.44
C PRO A 117 10.12 -2.63 -12.05
N THR A 118 8.90 -3.06 -11.74
CA THR A 118 8.56 -3.54 -10.39
C THR A 118 9.13 -4.88 -10.01
N SER A 119 9.51 -5.69 -11.01
CA SER A 119 10.34 -6.88 -10.83
C SER A 119 11.69 -6.57 -10.16
N ARG A 120 12.15 -5.31 -10.18
CA ARG A 120 13.32 -4.88 -9.40
C ARG A 120 13.07 -4.98 -7.90
N PHE A 121 11.82 -4.82 -7.45
CA PHE A 121 11.47 -4.72 -6.04
C PHE A 121 10.84 -6.01 -5.54
N TYR A 122 9.83 -6.53 -6.24
CA TYR A 122 9.22 -7.81 -5.91
C TYR A 122 8.74 -8.53 -7.16
N SER A 123 8.60 -9.83 -7.06
CA SER A 123 8.01 -10.66 -8.11
C SER A 123 6.98 -11.61 -7.51
N LEU A 124 5.98 -11.96 -8.31
CA LEU A 124 5.03 -13.02 -7.99
C LEU A 124 5.53 -14.33 -8.62
N CYS A 125 5.81 -15.31 -7.77
CA CYS A 125 6.13 -16.67 -8.18
C CYS A 125 5.09 -17.63 -7.60
N TYR A 126 5.14 -18.90 -7.98
CA TYR A 126 4.23 -19.93 -7.51
C TYR A 126 5.01 -21.10 -6.91
N SER A 127 4.50 -21.66 -5.82
CA SER A 127 5.08 -22.83 -5.15
C SER A 127 4.01 -23.88 -4.92
N ARG A 128 4.41 -25.15 -4.84
CA ARG A 128 3.58 -26.27 -4.43
C ARG A 128 4.46 -27.24 -3.65
N GLU A 129 3.95 -27.88 -2.60
CA GLU A 129 4.77 -28.84 -1.84
C GLU A 129 4.90 -30.15 -2.61
N ARG A 130 3.83 -30.56 -3.31
CA ARG A 130 3.81 -31.76 -4.16
C ARG A 130 3.24 -31.48 -5.54
N ALA A 131 3.64 -32.29 -6.52
CA ALA A 131 3.20 -32.12 -7.91
C ALA A 131 1.67 -32.22 -8.09
N SER A 132 0.99 -32.96 -7.21
CA SER A 132 -0.46 -33.14 -7.19
C SER A 132 -1.23 -32.01 -6.48
N GLU A 133 -0.53 -31.10 -5.79
CA GLU A 133 -1.15 -30.02 -5.03
C GLU A 133 -1.36 -28.77 -5.88
N PRO A 134 -2.37 -27.95 -5.53
CA PRO A 134 -2.59 -26.69 -6.21
C PRO A 134 -1.41 -25.74 -6.03
N TRP A 135 -1.14 -24.93 -7.06
CA TRP A 135 -0.16 -23.86 -6.99
C TRP A 135 -0.60 -22.78 -6.01
N SER A 136 0.30 -22.39 -5.12
CA SER A 136 0.12 -21.30 -4.17
C SER A 136 0.96 -20.08 -4.58
N PRO A 137 0.38 -18.87 -4.64
CA PRO A 137 1.12 -17.66 -4.95
C PRO A 137 2.11 -17.32 -3.82
N THR A 138 3.35 -17.05 -4.19
CA THR A 138 4.44 -16.63 -3.30
C THR A 138 5.04 -15.33 -3.82
N TYR A 139 4.87 -14.25 -3.06
CA TYR A 139 5.56 -13.00 -3.30
C TYR A 139 6.99 -13.08 -2.78
N ILE A 140 7.94 -12.66 -3.63
CA ILE A 140 9.35 -12.57 -3.29
C ILE A 140 9.78 -11.10 -3.32
N TYR A 141 10.38 -10.63 -2.24
CA TYR A 141 10.81 -9.24 -2.08
C TYR A 141 12.34 -9.18 -2.13
N THR A 142 12.87 -8.42 -3.08
CA THR A 142 14.32 -8.25 -3.24
C THR A 142 14.88 -7.29 -2.20
N GLU A 143 16.20 -7.23 -2.10
CA GLU A 143 16.88 -6.22 -1.29
C GLU A 143 16.48 -4.79 -1.70
N ALA A 144 16.29 -4.52 -3.00
CA ALA A 144 15.94 -3.19 -3.48
C ALA A 144 14.58 -2.70 -2.94
N TYR A 145 13.63 -3.61 -2.66
CA TYR A 145 12.36 -3.26 -2.02
C TYR A 145 12.59 -2.68 -0.62
N TYR A 146 13.38 -3.36 0.21
CA TYR A 146 13.65 -2.92 1.58
C TYR A 146 14.55 -1.68 1.66
N GLN A 147 15.42 -1.48 0.65
CA GLN A 147 16.24 -0.27 0.54
C GLN A 147 15.47 0.94 0.00
N SER A 148 14.26 0.74 -0.54
CA SER A 148 13.44 1.84 -1.07
C SER A 148 13.06 2.84 0.03
N MET A 149 12.99 4.13 -0.31
CA MET A 149 12.58 5.16 0.64
C MET A 149 11.15 4.92 1.16
N VAL A 150 10.29 4.34 0.31
CA VAL A 150 8.92 3.98 0.68
C VAL A 150 8.90 2.92 1.79
N SER A 151 9.66 1.83 1.64
CA SER A 151 9.75 0.81 2.69
C SER A 151 10.38 1.39 3.95
N ARG A 152 11.50 2.11 3.83
CA ARG A 152 12.21 2.71 4.95
C ARG A 152 11.34 3.65 5.77
N LEU A 153 10.52 4.49 5.14
CA LEU A 153 9.67 5.45 5.85
C LEU A 153 8.35 4.83 6.30
N MET A 154 7.64 4.13 5.42
CA MET A 154 6.27 3.67 5.68
C MET A 154 6.21 2.37 6.47
N VAL A 155 7.19 1.48 6.30
CA VAL A 155 7.24 0.19 6.99
C VAL A 155 8.11 0.28 8.24
N LEU A 156 9.28 0.92 8.15
CA LEU A 156 10.26 0.96 9.24
C LEU A 156 10.24 2.25 10.06
N GLY A 157 9.40 3.23 9.71
CA GLY A 157 9.35 4.51 10.42
C GLY A 157 10.66 5.29 10.39
N GLY A 158 11.51 5.05 9.38
CA GLY A 158 12.85 5.63 9.26
C GLY A 158 13.93 4.94 10.10
N GLN A 159 13.60 3.89 10.86
CA GLN A 159 14.55 3.16 11.69
C GLN A 159 15.46 2.25 10.87
N GLY A 160 16.71 2.09 11.34
CA GLY A 160 17.61 1.06 10.83
C GLY A 160 17.27 -0.30 11.42
N VAL A 161 17.40 -1.35 10.63
CA VAL A 161 17.09 -2.72 11.06
C VAL A 161 18.17 -3.67 10.56
N THR A 162 18.68 -4.50 11.47
CA THR A 162 19.52 -5.67 11.15
C THR A 162 18.68 -6.92 11.38
N PRO A 163 18.16 -7.56 10.33
CA PRO A 163 17.28 -8.70 10.50
C PRO A 163 18.05 -9.96 10.88
N VAL A 164 17.37 -10.83 11.63
CA VAL A 164 17.86 -12.14 12.04
C VAL A 164 16.81 -13.19 11.64
N ASN A 165 17.25 -14.28 11.04
CA ASN A 165 16.40 -15.42 10.65
C ASN A 165 15.23 -15.08 9.70
N ASN A 166 15.39 -14.06 8.85
CA ASN A 166 14.32 -13.63 7.94
C ASN A 166 14.74 -13.55 6.46
N THR A 167 15.99 -13.90 6.14
CA THR A 167 16.45 -14.01 4.75
C THR A 167 16.24 -15.41 4.24
N TRP A 168 15.69 -15.53 3.03
CA TRP A 168 15.44 -16.80 2.37
C TRP A 168 16.25 -16.91 1.09
N LEU A 169 16.83 -18.07 0.87
CA LEU A 169 17.41 -18.47 -0.40
C LEU A 169 16.37 -19.30 -1.15
N LEU A 170 15.93 -18.81 -2.31
CA LEU A 170 14.94 -19.48 -3.13
C LEU A 170 15.56 -19.94 -4.44
N ARG A 171 15.17 -21.11 -4.92
CA ARG A 171 15.44 -21.53 -6.31
C ARG A 171 14.25 -21.17 -7.19
N THR A 172 14.45 -20.21 -8.08
CA THR A 172 13.43 -19.75 -9.03
C THR A 172 13.65 -20.34 -10.42
N GLN A 173 12.60 -20.87 -11.04
CA GLN A 173 12.64 -21.40 -12.41
C GLN A 173 11.51 -20.81 -13.25
N GLN A 174 11.82 -20.44 -14.50
CA GLN A 174 10.79 -20.05 -15.45
C GLN A 174 10.12 -21.31 -16.01
N ARG A 175 8.79 -21.39 -15.91
CA ARG A 175 7.97 -22.49 -16.39
C ARG A 175 6.92 -21.99 -17.38
N ASN A 176 6.44 -22.90 -18.21
CA ASN A 176 5.30 -22.66 -19.09
C ASN A 176 4.12 -23.51 -18.63
N ASP A 177 2.93 -22.91 -18.58
CA ASP A 177 1.70 -23.66 -18.36
C ASP A 177 1.24 -24.37 -19.65
N ALA A 178 0.14 -25.14 -19.56
CA ALA A 178 -0.44 -25.83 -20.71
C ALA A 178 -0.90 -24.88 -21.83
N ALA A 179 -1.12 -23.60 -21.52
CA ALA A 179 -1.48 -22.55 -22.47
C ALA A 179 -0.23 -21.80 -23.00
N ARG A 180 0.99 -22.28 -22.72
CA ARG A 180 2.27 -21.64 -23.07
C ARG A 180 2.44 -20.24 -22.47
N ARG A 181 1.81 -19.96 -21.33
CA ARG A 181 2.07 -18.75 -20.56
C ARG A 181 3.24 -19.02 -19.62
N GLU A 182 4.20 -18.10 -19.64
CA GLU A 182 5.33 -18.15 -18.74
C GLU A 182 4.94 -17.75 -17.31
N PHE A 183 5.46 -18.46 -16.32
CA PHE A 183 5.34 -18.12 -14.90
C PHE A 183 6.60 -18.53 -14.12
N CYS A 184 6.85 -17.85 -13.02
CA CYS A 184 7.95 -18.17 -12.10
C CYS A 184 7.52 -19.27 -11.11
N GLU A 185 8.30 -20.34 -10.98
CA GLU A 185 8.17 -21.39 -9.96
C GLU A 185 9.25 -21.22 -8.88
N VAL A 186 8.86 -21.34 -7.61
CA VAL A 186 9.77 -21.55 -6.48
C VAL A 186 9.82 -23.04 -6.18
N SER A 187 10.98 -23.65 -6.42
CA SER A 187 11.18 -25.11 -6.32
C SER A 187 11.94 -25.54 -5.06
N ASP A 188 12.69 -24.63 -4.45
CA ASP A 188 13.45 -24.85 -3.22
C ASP A 188 13.44 -23.56 -2.40
N ALA A 189 13.42 -23.69 -1.08
CA ALA A 189 13.37 -22.58 -0.14
C ALA A 189 14.10 -22.93 1.16
N GLN A 190 15.19 -22.20 1.44
CA GLN A 190 15.99 -22.37 2.64
C GLN A 190 16.12 -21.04 3.38
N SER A 191 15.84 -21.04 4.69
CA SER A 191 16.08 -19.86 5.53
C SER A 191 17.53 -19.78 5.99
N TYR A 192 18.01 -18.55 6.18
CA TYR A 192 19.35 -18.24 6.69
C TYR A 192 19.25 -17.26 7.85
N ALA A 193 20.23 -17.35 8.76
CA ALA A 193 20.27 -16.47 9.92
C ALA A 193 20.59 -15.03 9.52
N THR A 194 21.48 -14.85 8.55
CA THR A 194 21.91 -13.54 8.07
C THR A 194 21.78 -13.40 6.55
N ALA A 195 21.61 -12.15 6.10
CA ALA A 195 21.52 -11.85 4.68
C ALA A 195 22.82 -12.14 3.92
N ASP A 196 23.98 -11.94 4.55
CA ASP A 196 25.29 -12.18 3.94
C ASP A 196 25.56 -13.66 3.71
N GLU A 197 25.09 -14.54 4.61
CA GLU A 197 25.12 -15.99 4.38
C GLU A 197 24.22 -16.40 3.22
N ALA A 198 22.99 -15.87 3.16
CA ALA A 198 22.07 -16.16 2.05
C ALA A 198 22.63 -15.71 0.70
N LYS A 199 23.22 -14.50 0.63
CA LYS A 199 23.82 -13.97 -0.61
C LYS A 199 25.05 -14.77 -1.05
N ARG A 200 25.91 -15.18 -0.11
CA ARG A 200 27.06 -16.06 -0.43
C ARG A 200 26.59 -17.41 -0.94
N ALA A 201 25.62 -18.03 -0.28
CA ALA A 201 25.05 -19.30 -0.72
C ALA A 201 24.37 -19.19 -2.10
N ALA A 202 23.71 -18.06 -2.40
CA ALA A 202 23.18 -17.79 -3.75
C ALA A 202 24.29 -17.76 -4.80
N ALA A 203 25.36 -17.01 -4.53
CA ALA A 203 26.49 -16.87 -5.45
C ALA A 203 27.22 -18.20 -5.72
N GLU A 204 27.31 -19.08 -4.72
CA GLU A 204 27.92 -20.41 -4.84
C GLU A 204 27.05 -21.39 -5.63
N ARG A 205 25.72 -21.33 -5.48
CA ARG A 205 24.81 -22.29 -6.11
C ARG A 205 24.44 -21.96 -7.56
N GLY A 206 24.53 -20.69 -7.96
CA GLY A 206 24.31 -20.26 -9.34
C GLY A 206 23.12 -19.30 -9.54
N PRO A 207 22.86 -18.89 -10.78
CA PRO A 207 21.95 -17.78 -11.10
C PRO A 207 20.47 -18.08 -10.82
N GLU A 208 20.06 -19.34 -10.73
CA GLU A 208 18.69 -19.70 -10.36
C GLU A 208 18.39 -19.56 -8.86
N PHE A 209 19.41 -19.33 -8.02
CA PHE A 209 19.26 -19.14 -6.59
C PHE A 209 19.32 -17.65 -6.24
N VAL A 210 18.29 -17.16 -5.55
CA VAL A 210 18.17 -15.74 -5.22
C VAL A 210 17.87 -15.57 -3.73
N ALA A 211 18.65 -14.72 -3.06
CA ALA A 211 18.37 -14.29 -1.71
C ALA A 211 17.23 -13.25 -1.72
N VAL A 212 16.17 -13.47 -0.96
CA VAL A 212 14.98 -12.63 -0.91
C VAL A 212 14.35 -12.62 0.49
N GLY A 213 13.41 -11.70 0.70
CA GLY A 213 12.44 -11.77 1.79
C GLY A 213 11.10 -12.30 1.31
N ARG A 214 10.32 -12.88 2.23
CA ARG A 214 8.98 -13.43 1.94
C ARG A 214 7.84 -12.53 2.41
N THR A 215 8.15 -11.47 3.17
CA THR A 215 7.14 -10.57 3.73
C THR A 215 7.54 -9.10 3.52
N PRO A 216 6.58 -8.24 3.14
CA PRO A 216 6.89 -6.83 2.88
C PRO A 216 7.09 -6.00 4.16
N TRP A 217 6.62 -6.47 5.32
CA TRP A 217 6.65 -5.72 6.59
C TRP A 217 7.84 -6.06 7.50
N GLN A 218 8.54 -7.17 7.24
CA GLN A 218 9.70 -7.58 8.02
C GLN A 218 10.94 -7.60 7.11
N PRO A 219 11.95 -6.74 7.35
CA PRO A 219 13.14 -6.71 6.51
C PRO A 219 13.85 -8.06 6.46
N ALA A 220 14.24 -8.49 5.27
CA ALA A 220 15.10 -9.65 5.07
C ALA A 220 16.57 -9.26 4.88
N PHE A 221 16.85 -7.98 4.69
CA PHE A 221 18.19 -7.44 4.48
C PHE A 221 18.47 -6.32 5.47
N PRO A 222 19.73 -6.07 5.86
CA PRO A 222 20.09 -4.92 6.66
C PRO A 222 19.67 -3.62 5.98
N VAL A 223 18.94 -2.77 6.71
CA VAL A 223 18.47 -1.47 6.23
C VAL A 223 19.02 -0.39 7.13
N SER A 224 19.63 0.63 6.53
CA SER A 224 20.14 1.79 7.28
C SER A 224 18.99 2.71 7.70
N GLY A 225 19.11 3.28 8.90
CA GLY A 225 18.19 4.33 9.35
C GLY A 225 18.25 5.55 8.42
N VAL A 226 17.12 6.24 8.28
CA VAL A 226 17.04 7.49 7.52
C VAL A 226 17.41 8.63 8.49
N SER A 227 18.55 9.27 8.27
CA SER A 227 18.95 10.45 9.02
C SER A 227 18.32 11.71 8.43
N GLY A 228 18.07 12.72 9.27
CA GLY A 228 17.53 14.02 8.84
C GLY A 228 16.01 14.08 8.64
N LEU A 229 15.30 12.95 8.71
CA LEU A 229 13.83 12.88 8.75
C LEU A 229 13.40 12.27 10.08
N ARG A 230 12.47 12.92 10.79
CA ARG A 230 11.87 12.41 12.04
C ARG A 230 10.37 12.52 11.96
N GLU A 231 9.68 11.58 12.60
CA GLU A 231 8.23 11.60 12.71
C GLU A 231 7.78 12.89 13.43
N ILE A 232 6.86 13.64 12.82
CA ILE A 232 6.40 14.95 13.30
C ILE A 232 5.78 14.86 14.71
N GLN A 233 5.27 13.69 15.11
CA GLN A 233 4.68 13.50 16.43
C GLN A 233 5.71 13.66 17.56
N SER A 234 6.96 13.22 17.36
CA SER A 234 8.07 13.43 18.31
C SER A 234 8.43 14.91 18.53
N PHE A 235 8.03 15.79 17.61
CA PHE A 235 8.22 17.23 17.71
C PHE A 235 7.22 17.90 18.67
N ARG A 236 6.07 17.27 18.94
CA ARG A 236 5.08 17.80 19.90
C ARG A 236 5.50 17.49 21.34
N GLU A 237 5.97 16.28 21.61
CA GLU A 237 6.37 15.84 22.96
C GLU A 237 7.60 16.59 23.48
N SER A 238 8.55 16.93 22.60
CA SER A 238 9.74 17.71 22.96
C SER A 238 9.46 19.18 23.31
N ARG A 239 8.32 19.74 22.87
CA ARG A 239 7.92 21.11 23.25
C ARG A 239 7.16 21.18 24.57
N THR A 240 6.53 20.10 25.02
CA THR A 240 5.78 20.07 26.28
C THR A 240 6.66 19.78 27.50
N GLY A 241 7.89 19.30 27.32
CA GLY A 241 8.84 19.02 28.41
C GLY A 241 9.82 20.16 28.75
N GLY A 242 9.85 21.25 27.98
CA GLY A 242 10.73 22.39 28.20
C GLY A 242 10.13 23.41 29.16
N GLY A 243 9.95 23.03 30.43
CA GLY A 243 9.60 23.95 31.50
C GLY A 243 10.67 25.04 31.63
N ILE A 244 10.23 26.29 31.48
CA ILE A 244 11.02 27.50 31.61
C ILE A 244 11.50 27.57 33.07
N MET A 245 12.81 27.42 33.29
CA MET A 245 13.43 27.73 34.58
C MET A 245 13.77 29.21 34.55
N GLU A 246 12.88 30.06 35.06
CA GLU A 246 13.19 31.46 35.34
C GLU A 246 14.13 31.52 36.55
N THR A 247 15.28 32.16 36.37
CA THR A 247 16.15 32.70 37.43
C THR A 247 16.05 34.21 37.43
#